data_AF-K2ASP1-F1
#
_entry.id   AF-K2ASP1-F1
#
_cell.length_a   1.000
_cell.length_b   1.000
_cell.length_c   1.000
_cell.angle_alpha   90.00
_cell.angle_beta   90.00
_cell.angle_gamma   90.00
#
_symmetry.space_group_name_H-M   'P 1'
#
loop_
_entity.id
_entity.type
_entity.pdbx_description
1 polymer ?
#
loop_
_entity_poly.entity_id
_entity_poly.type
_entity_poly.pdbx_seq_one_letter_code
_entity_poly.pdbx_strand_id
1 'polypeptide(L)'
;MNKIETARSPKEAITIISEEECRAGMKKLQKAFSEMFPDHQQVSVIPILRSGYRLGKELTDNLGIRMNPMRMSYYKEDTSRLPVPVCLTPPDITRILSPDGSTRRVVFTECVVDSQDTIVAAMEETNRMIDAVAELTNKKLAYPEYYTFAYVSKIGERLLRIPNMVAAFSVNPDIWVGGLGCDLPGDSARDLSRLVGILSPFAEKTPKPPYFVPLLN
;
A
#
# COMPACT_ATOMS: atom_id res chain seq x y z
N MET A 1 9.60 29.46 -5.05
CA MET A 1 8.97 28.14 -4.78
C MET A 1 9.62 27.15 -5.73
N ASN A 2 10.26 26.09 -5.22
CA ASN A 2 10.80 25.04 -6.09
C ASN A 2 9.65 24.35 -6.83
N LYS A 3 9.89 23.97 -8.09
CA LYS A 3 8.94 23.18 -8.87
C LYS A 3 9.46 21.75 -9.04
N ILE A 4 8.59 20.80 -9.43
CA ILE A 4 8.99 19.39 -9.55
C ILE A 4 10.10 19.20 -10.58
N GLU A 5 10.11 20.07 -11.60
CA GLU A 5 11.06 20.08 -12.71
C GLU A 5 12.51 20.21 -12.24
N THR A 6 12.74 20.81 -11.08
CA THR A 6 14.08 21.02 -10.49
C THR A 6 14.34 20.23 -9.23
N ALA A 7 13.32 19.57 -8.64
CA ALA A 7 13.49 18.76 -7.44
C ALA A 7 14.06 17.38 -7.80
N ARG A 8 15.36 17.15 -7.60
CA ARG A 8 16.04 15.88 -7.95
C ARG A 8 16.64 15.16 -6.75
N SER A 9 16.63 15.78 -5.58
CA SER A 9 17.13 15.19 -4.34
C SER A 9 16.14 15.37 -3.18
N PRO A 10 16.22 14.54 -2.12
CA PRO A 10 15.34 14.70 -0.96
C PRO A 10 15.36 16.08 -0.31
N LYS A 11 16.51 16.79 -0.35
CA LYS A 11 16.65 18.15 0.18
C LYS A 11 15.88 19.20 -0.65
N GLU A 12 15.68 18.90 -1.93
CA GLU A 12 14.96 19.78 -2.88
C GLU A 12 13.49 19.38 -3.03
N ALA A 13 13.06 18.30 -2.35
CA ALA A 13 11.72 17.77 -2.46
C ALA A 13 10.68 18.87 -2.16
N ILE A 14 9.67 18.93 -3.02
CA ILE A 14 8.59 19.90 -2.89
C ILE A 14 7.40 19.24 -2.22
N THR A 15 6.56 20.03 -1.55
CA THR A 15 5.27 19.52 -1.08
C THR A 15 4.35 19.32 -2.28
N ILE A 16 3.84 18.10 -2.45
CA ILE A 16 2.88 17.73 -3.49
C ILE A 16 1.47 17.80 -2.94
N ILE A 17 1.27 17.26 -1.73
CA ILE A 17 -0.01 17.26 -1.02
C ILE A 17 0.27 17.78 0.39
N SER A 18 -0.46 18.81 0.80
CA SER A 18 -0.29 19.43 2.12
C SER A 18 -0.72 18.48 3.25
N GLU A 19 -0.28 18.78 4.48
CA GLU A 19 -0.70 18.00 5.65
C GLU A 19 -2.23 18.04 5.86
N GLU A 20 -2.86 19.18 5.60
CA GLU A 20 -4.30 19.35 5.73
C GLU A 20 -5.05 18.44 4.75
N GLU A 21 -4.62 18.42 3.49
CA GLU A 21 -5.18 17.55 2.46
C GLU A 21 -4.95 16.07 2.80
N CYS A 22 -3.74 15.70 3.26
CA CYS A 22 -3.44 14.34 3.71
C CYS A 22 -4.36 13.91 4.86
N ARG A 23 -4.60 14.80 5.84
CA ARG A 23 -5.51 14.54 6.96
C ARG A 23 -6.95 14.37 6.50
N ALA A 24 -7.40 15.17 5.53
CA ALA A 24 -8.72 15.03 4.94
C ALA A 24 -8.85 13.70 4.17
N GLY A 25 -7.85 13.35 3.37
CA GLY A 25 -7.79 12.06 2.65
C GLY A 25 -7.82 10.87 3.60
N MET A 26 -7.08 10.93 4.71
CA MET A 26 -7.08 9.86 5.71
C MET A 26 -8.46 9.66 6.35
N LYS A 27 -9.16 10.75 6.71
CA LYS A 27 -10.53 10.66 7.23
C LYS A 27 -11.48 9.97 6.24
N LYS A 28 -11.33 10.24 4.94
CA LYS A 28 -12.12 9.59 3.89
C LYS A 28 -11.78 8.11 3.74
N LEU A 29 -10.50 7.73 3.84
CA LEU A 29 -10.08 6.33 3.87
C LEU A 29 -10.65 5.59 5.08
N GLN A 30 -10.60 6.19 6.28
CA GLN A 30 -11.18 5.61 7.50
C GLN A 30 -12.68 5.39 7.37
N LYS A 31 -13.39 6.37 6.79
CA LYS A 31 -14.82 6.25 6.50
C LYS A 31 -15.10 5.09 5.54
N ALA A 32 -14.42 5.05 4.39
CA ALA A 32 -14.57 3.98 3.41
C ALA A 32 -14.27 2.60 4.01
N PHE A 33 -13.20 2.49 4.80
CA PHE A 33 -12.84 1.25 5.49
C PHE A 33 -13.97 0.79 6.45
N SER A 34 -14.50 1.70 7.26
CA SER A 34 -15.56 1.38 8.23
C SER A 34 -16.89 0.99 7.54
N GLU A 35 -17.19 1.62 6.40
CA GLU A 35 -18.39 1.30 5.60
C GLU A 35 -18.27 -0.06 4.90
N MET A 36 -17.08 -0.41 4.41
CA MET A 36 -16.82 -1.68 3.72
C MET A 36 -16.69 -2.86 4.70
N PHE A 37 -16.23 -2.61 5.92
CA PHE A 37 -15.98 -3.63 6.94
C PHE A 37 -16.68 -3.28 8.27
N PRO A 38 -18.03 -3.27 8.32
CA PRO A 38 -18.75 -2.97 9.56
C PRO A 38 -18.51 -4.02 10.66
N ASP A 39 -18.19 -5.26 10.29
CA ASP A 39 -17.71 -6.29 11.21
C ASP A 39 -16.19 -6.48 11.07
N HIS A 40 -15.45 -5.82 11.97
CA HIS A 40 -14.00 -5.84 12.01
C HIS A 40 -13.38 -7.21 12.32
N GLN A 41 -14.15 -8.17 12.87
CA GLN A 41 -13.62 -9.51 13.15
C GLN A 41 -13.46 -10.35 11.89
N GLN A 42 -14.11 -9.98 10.79
CA GLN A 42 -14.08 -10.70 9.51
C GLN A 42 -12.97 -10.25 8.57
N VAL A 43 -12.09 -9.35 9.02
CA VAL A 43 -10.99 -8.81 8.19
C VAL A 43 -9.62 -9.07 8.81
N SER A 44 -8.66 -9.41 7.95
CA SER A 44 -7.23 -9.45 8.25
C SER A 44 -6.57 -8.26 7.54
N VAL A 45 -6.09 -7.28 8.32
CA VAL A 45 -5.37 -6.13 7.77
C VAL A 45 -3.88 -6.46 7.70
N ILE A 46 -3.33 -6.46 6.49
CA ILE A 46 -1.95 -6.84 6.18
C ILE A 46 -1.20 -5.62 5.64
N PRO A 47 -0.52 -4.86 6.51
CA PRO A 47 0.39 -3.82 6.05
C PRO A 47 1.58 -4.42 5.30
N ILE A 48 1.84 -3.92 4.08
CA ILE A 48 3.06 -4.22 3.36
C ILE A 48 4.19 -3.36 3.94
N LEU A 49 5.15 -4.01 4.60
CA LEU A 49 6.22 -3.32 5.28
C LEU A 49 7.29 -2.83 4.29
N ARG A 50 7.86 -1.65 4.53
CA ARG A 50 7.65 -0.78 5.71
C ARG A 50 6.55 0.26 5.53
N SER A 51 6.35 0.71 4.30
CA SER A 51 5.58 1.89 3.94
C SER A 51 4.09 1.78 4.26
N GLY A 52 3.50 0.60 4.15
CA GLY A 52 2.10 0.34 4.47
C GLY A 52 1.75 0.35 5.95
N TYR A 53 2.73 0.28 6.86
CA TYR A 53 2.49 0.15 8.30
C TYR A 53 1.70 1.33 8.87
N ARG A 54 2.07 2.56 8.48
CA ARG A 54 1.41 3.76 8.99
C ARG A 54 -0.07 3.78 8.63
N LEU A 55 -0.41 3.51 7.36
CA LEU A 55 -1.81 3.46 6.92
C LEU A 55 -2.57 2.33 7.63
N GLY A 56 -1.98 1.14 7.75
CA GLY A 56 -2.59 0.03 8.47
C GLY A 56 -2.92 0.41 9.91
N LYS A 57 -2.00 1.08 10.59
CA LYS A 57 -2.19 1.58 11.95
C LYS A 57 -3.32 2.62 12.02
N GLU A 58 -3.31 3.61 11.13
CA GLU A 58 -4.32 4.67 11.09
C GLU A 58 -5.73 4.17 10.76
N LEU A 59 -5.86 3.04 10.05
CA LEU A 59 -7.15 2.38 9.79
C LEU A 59 -7.61 1.50 10.97
N THR A 60 -6.70 0.93 11.76
CA THR A 60 -7.02 -0.16 12.70
C THR A 60 -7.00 0.24 14.17
N ASP A 61 -6.25 1.27 14.56
CA ASP A 61 -5.98 1.63 15.97
C ASP A 61 -7.26 1.83 16.79
N ASN A 62 -8.26 2.50 16.24
CA ASN A 62 -9.53 2.79 16.94
C ASN A 62 -10.54 1.63 16.88
N LEU A 63 -10.24 0.57 16.13
CA LEU A 63 -11.19 -0.50 15.81
C LEU A 63 -10.86 -1.81 16.54
N GLY A 64 -9.76 -1.85 17.30
CA GLY A 64 -9.29 -3.07 17.99
C GLY A 64 -8.81 -4.16 17.03
N ILE A 65 -8.56 -3.84 15.76
CA ILE A 65 -8.05 -4.80 14.77
C ILE A 65 -6.54 -4.95 14.98
N ARG A 66 -6.09 -6.17 15.25
CA ARG A 66 -4.65 -6.46 15.34
C ARG A 66 -4.07 -6.69 13.95
N MET A 67 -3.22 -5.77 13.49
CA MET A 67 -2.51 -5.88 12.22
C MET A 67 -1.73 -7.20 12.07
N ASN A 68 -1.63 -7.66 10.83
CA ASN A 68 -0.99 -8.90 10.40
C ASN A 68 0.06 -8.63 9.31
N PRO A 69 1.18 -7.98 9.63
CA PRO A 69 2.09 -7.40 8.64
C PRO A 69 2.80 -8.45 7.77
N MET A 70 3.08 -8.08 6.52
CA MET A 70 3.87 -8.84 5.55
C MET A 70 5.04 -7.97 5.07
N ARG A 71 6.21 -8.57 4.81
CA ARG A 71 7.36 -7.85 4.23
C ARG A 71 7.64 -8.36 2.81
N MET A 72 7.48 -7.47 1.83
CA MET A 72 7.81 -7.71 0.43
C MET A 72 9.08 -6.94 0.05
N SER A 73 9.86 -7.46 -0.91
CA SER A 73 11.08 -6.80 -1.37
C SER A 73 11.33 -7.01 -2.87
N TYR A 74 11.73 -5.94 -3.55
CA TYR A 74 12.31 -5.99 -4.89
C TYR A 74 13.81 -6.21 -4.90
N TYR A 75 14.44 -6.32 -3.75
CA TYR A 75 15.89 -6.34 -3.64
C TYR A 75 16.35 -7.65 -3.01
N LYS A 76 17.40 -8.23 -3.60
CA LYS A 76 18.20 -9.28 -2.97
C LYS A 76 19.07 -8.69 -1.85
N GLU A 77 19.71 -9.57 -1.10
CA GLU A 77 20.66 -9.18 -0.03
C GLU A 77 21.83 -8.36 -0.57
N ASP A 78 22.25 -8.59 -1.82
CA ASP A 78 23.29 -7.83 -2.52
C ASP A 78 22.80 -6.49 -3.11
N THR A 79 21.57 -6.07 -2.80
CA THR A 79 20.89 -4.85 -3.29
C THR A 79 20.56 -4.84 -4.79
N SER A 80 20.80 -5.92 -5.52
CA SER A 80 20.33 -6.04 -6.90
C SER A 80 18.81 -6.14 -6.96
N ARG A 81 18.21 -5.52 -7.99
CA ARG A 81 16.75 -5.51 -8.18
C ARG A 81 16.28 -6.81 -8.85
N LEU A 82 15.26 -7.42 -8.25
CA LEU A 82 14.53 -8.58 -8.77
C LEU A 82 13.48 -8.14 -9.81
N PRO A 83 13.15 -9.01 -10.78
CA PRO A 83 12.10 -8.74 -11.75
C PRO A 83 10.71 -8.69 -11.13
N VAL A 84 10.49 -9.46 -10.05
CA VAL A 84 9.23 -9.51 -9.28
C VAL A 84 9.54 -9.40 -7.79
N PRO A 85 8.65 -8.82 -6.99
CA PRO A 85 8.85 -8.73 -5.56
C PRO A 85 8.70 -10.11 -4.90
N VAL A 86 9.51 -10.37 -3.89
CA VAL A 86 9.48 -11.61 -3.11
C VAL A 86 9.04 -11.36 -1.68
N CYS A 87 8.35 -12.33 -1.09
CA CYS A 87 7.99 -12.30 0.31
C CYS A 87 9.19 -12.68 1.19
N LEU A 88 9.62 -11.75 2.03
CA LEU A 88 10.68 -11.96 3.03
C LEU A 88 10.12 -12.41 4.38
N THR A 89 8.90 -11.96 4.69
CA THR A 89 8.22 -12.30 5.94
C THR A 89 6.73 -12.40 5.64
N PRO A 90 6.16 -13.62 5.63
CA PRO A 90 4.75 -13.80 5.36
C PRO A 90 3.89 -13.33 6.56
N PRO A 91 2.61 -13.04 6.34
CA PRO A 91 1.65 -12.78 7.42
C PRO A 91 1.37 -14.06 8.22
N ASP A 92 0.75 -13.91 9.38
CA ASP A 92 0.23 -15.02 10.18
C ASP A 92 -1.04 -15.58 9.51
N ILE A 93 -0.94 -16.80 8.99
CA ILE A 93 -2.05 -17.47 8.29
C ILE A 93 -3.25 -17.73 9.19
N THR A 94 -3.05 -17.90 10.50
CA THR A 94 -4.14 -18.18 11.47
C THR A 94 -5.05 -16.98 11.71
N ARG A 95 -4.65 -15.80 11.20
CA ARG A 95 -5.46 -14.58 11.19
C ARG A 95 -6.16 -14.32 9.88
N ILE A 96 -5.95 -15.19 8.90
CA ILE A 96 -6.62 -15.17 7.60
C ILE A 96 -7.60 -16.33 7.55
N LEU A 97 -7.17 -17.51 8.01
CA LEU A 97 -8.01 -18.69 8.17
C LEU A 97 -8.47 -18.84 9.62
N SER A 98 -9.77 -18.85 9.83
CA SER A 98 -10.37 -19.16 11.13
C SER A 98 -10.33 -20.67 11.40
N PRO A 99 -10.39 -21.11 12.67
CA PRO A 99 -10.32 -22.54 13.03
C PRO A 99 -11.43 -23.42 12.42
N ASP A 100 -12.57 -22.83 12.07
CA ASP A 100 -13.68 -23.50 11.39
C ASP A 100 -13.46 -23.68 9.88
N GLY A 101 -12.34 -23.17 9.34
CA GLY A 101 -11.99 -23.20 7.93
C GLY A 101 -12.54 -22.03 7.12
N SER A 102 -13.18 -21.05 7.76
CA SER A 102 -13.64 -19.83 7.09
C SER A 102 -12.46 -18.88 6.80
N THR A 103 -12.47 -18.27 5.62
CA THR A 103 -11.43 -17.32 5.19
C THR A 103 -11.92 -15.90 5.41
N ARG A 104 -11.18 -15.13 6.21
CA ARG A 104 -11.41 -13.70 6.43
C ARG A 104 -11.06 -12.91 5.17
N ARG A 105 -11.72 -11.77 4.98
CA ARG A 105 -11.32 -10.81 3.94
C ARG A 105 -9.92 -10.30 4.23
N VAL A 106 -9.13 -10.05 3.20
CA VAL A 106 -7.76 -9.52 3.34
C VAL A 106 -7.71 -8.10 2.82
N VAL A 107 -7.25 -7.18 3.67
CA VAL A 107 -7.00 -5.79 3.30
C VAL A 107 -5.51 -5.53 3.35
N PHE A 108 -4.90 -5.33 2.18
CA PHE A 108 -3.53 -4.83 2.12
C PHE A 108 -3.52 -3.32 2.37
N THR A 109 -2.51 -2.84 3.10
CA THR A 109 -2.25 -1.40 3.22
C THR A 109 -0.87 -1.07 2.70
N GLU A 110 -0.80 -0.02 1.89
CA GLU A 110 0.43 0.45 1.26
C GLU A 110 0.43 1.99 1.22
N CYS A 111 1.59 2.63 1.24
CA CYS A 111 1.63 4.09 1.08
C CYS A 111 1.47 4.51 -0.39
N VAL A 112 2.14 3.83 -1.34
CA VAL A 112 2.05 4.08 -2.78
C VAL A 112 1.85 2.77 -3.55
N VAL A 113 0.83 2.72 -4.40
CA VAL A 113 0.65 1.65 -5.39
C VAL A 113 1.00 2.19 -6.78
N ASP A 114 2.07 1.68 -7.38
CA ASP A 114 2.58 2.11 -8.70
C ASP A 114 2.35 1.05 -9.78
N SER A 115 3.19 0.01 -9.83
CA SER A 115 3.05 -1.06 -10.83
C SER A 115 1.98 -2.10 -10.47
N GLN A 116 1.47 -2.10 -9.24
CA GLN A 116 0.58 -3.10 -8.65
C GLN A 116 1.24 -4.45 -8.29
N ASP A 117 2.44 -4.74 -8.81
CA ASP A 117 3.07 -6.06 -8.68
C ASP A 117 3.32 -6.48 -7.22
N THR A 118 3.66 -5.54 -6.32
CA THR A 118 3.86 -5.86 -4.89
C THR A 118 2.61 -6.43 -4.26
N ILE A 119 1.44 -5.88 -4.59
CA ILE A 119 0.16 -6.34 -4.05
C ILE A 119 -0.24 -7.65 -4.72
N VAL A 120 -0.04 -7.80 -6.03
CA VAL A 120 -0.31 -9.06 -6.75
C VAL A 120 0.53 -10.19 -6.17
N ALA A 121 1.84 -9.98 -5.97
CA ALA A 121 2.70 -10.98 -5.35
C ALA A 121 2.31 -11.29 -3.89
N ALA A 122 1.81 -10.30 -3.14
CA ALA A 122 1.29 -10.52 -1.79
C ALA A 122 0.00 -11.36 -1.78
N MET A 123 -0.89 -11.18 -2.77
CA MET A 123 -2.07 -12.02 -2.98
C MET A 123 -1.65 -13.46 -3.31
N GLU A 124 -0.70 -13.63 -4.24
CA GLU A 124 -0.17 -14.94 -4.63
C GLU A 124 0.46 -15.68 -3.45
N GLU A 125 1.27 -14.98 -2.64
CA GLU A 125 1.86 -15.56 -1.42
C GLU A 125 0.78 -15.96 -0.41
N THR A 126 -0.25 -15.14 -0.23
CA THR A 126 -1.36 -15.47 0.67
C THR A 126 -2.12 -16.71 0.20
N ASN A 127 -2.41 -16.81 -1.11
CA ASN A 127 -3.04 -18.00 -1.70
C ASN A 127 -2.16 -19.24 -1.51
N ARG A 128 -0.85 -19.13 -1.76
CA ARG A 128 0.12 -20.23 -1.57
C ARG A 128 0.14 -20.74 -0.13
N MET A 129 0.04 -19.84 0.86
CA MET A 129 -0.07 -20.22 2.27
C MET A 129 -1.37 -20.98 2.57
N ILE A 130 -2.49 -20.56 1.96
CA ILE A 130 -3.78 -21.25 2.11
C ILE A 130 -3.73 -22.63 1.47
N ASP A 131 -3.14 -22.77 0.28
CA ASP A 131 -2.96 -24.05 -0.40
C ASP A 131 -2.16 -25.05 0.45
N ALA A 132 -1.08 -24.58 1.08
CA ALA A 132 -0.29 -25.41 1.98
C ALA A 132 -1.12 -25.91 3.19
N VAL A 133 -1.99 -25.07 3.76
CA VAL A 133 -2.89 -25.48 4.85
C VAL A 133 -3.99 -26.42 4.34
N ALA A 134 -4.54 -26.17 3.14
CA ALA A 134 -5.54 -27.02 2.51
C ALA A 134 -5.01 -28.44 2.27
N GLU A 135 -3.78 -28.56 1.79
CA GLU A 135 -3.08 -29.83 1.60
C GLU A 135 -2.85 -30.55 2.94
N LEU A 136 -2.33 -29.85 3.95
CA LEU A 136 -2.09 -30.43 5.28
C LEU A 136 -3.37 -30.91 5.98
N THR A 137 -4.50 -30.25 5.74
CA THR A 137 -5.78 -30.57 6.38
C THR A 137 -6.68 -31.45 5.51
N ASN A 138 -6.28 -31.76 4.27
CA ASN A 138 -7.09 -32.44 3.26
C ASN A 138 -8.50 -31.82 3.12
N LYS A 139 -8.57 -30.49 3.15
CA LYS A 139 -9.82 -29.71 3.03
C LYS A 139 -9.68 -28.70 1.91
N LYS A 140 -10.77 -28.48 1.17
CA LYS A 140 -10.85 -27.36 0.22
C LYS A 140 -11.09 -26.06 0.99
N LEU A 141 -10.14 -25.13 0.93
CA LEU A 141 -10.24 -23.81 1.54
C LEU A 141 -10.49 -22.75 0.46
N ALA A 142 -11.29 -21.74 0.78
CA ALA A 142 -11.56 -20.63 -0.14
C ALA A 142 -10.45 -19.58 -0.06
N TYR A 143 -10.12 -18.94 -1.18
CA TYR A 143 -9.26 -17.76 -1.17
C TYR A 143 -9.99 -16.55 -0.59
N PRO A 144 -9.27 -15.60 0.03
CA PRO A 144 -9.84 -14.38 0.55
C PRO A 144 -10.41 -13.53 -0.57
N GLU A 145 -11.43 -12.75 -0.23
CA GLU A 145 -11.74 -11.56 -0.98
C GLU A 145 -10.69 -10.48 -0.64
N TYR A 146 -10.01 -9.99 -1.68
CA TYR A 146 -8.89 -9.04 -1.53
C TYR A 146 -9.34 -7.60 -1.71
N TYR A 147 -8.73 -6.74 -0.90
CA TYR A 147 -8.90 -5.29 -0.90
C TYR A 147 -7.54 -4.62 -0.73
N THR A 148 -7.39 -3.40 -1.21
CA THR A 148 -6.16 -2.63 -1.01
C THR A 148 -6.49 -1.19 -0.69
N PHE A 149 -5.96 -0.71 0.45
CA PHE A 149 -6.02 0.69 0.83
C PHE A 149 -4.66 1.33 0.62
N ALA A 150 -4.63 2.50 -0.01
CA ALA A 150 -3.41 3.27 -0.20
C ALA A 150 -3.58 4.76 0.03
N TYR A 151 -2.51 5.46 0.42
CA TYR A 151 -2.52 6.93 0.33
C TYR A 151 -2.52 7.37 -1.12
N VAL A 152 -1.63 6.79 -1.93
CA VAL A 152 -1.35 7.24 -3.29
C VAL A 152 -1.48 6.09 -4.28
N SER A 153 -2.22 6.34 -5.36
CA SER A 153 -2.19 5.56 -6.59
C SER A 153 -1.39 6.29 -7.66
N LYS A 154 -0.50 5.57 -8.33
CA LYS A 154 0.25 6.03 -9.51
C LYS A 154 -0.03 5.16 -10.75
N ILE A 155 -1.09 4.35 -10.70
CA ILE A 155 -1.42 3.37 -11.75
C ILE A 155 -1.73 4.07 -13.09
N GLY A 156 -2.20 5.32 -13.06
CA GLY A 156 -2.55 6.08 -14.26
C GLY A 156 -3.68 5.40 -15.03
N GLU A 157 -3.50 5.25 -16.35
CA GLU A 157 -4.46 4.60 -17.26
C GLU A 157 -4.23 3.09 -17.39
N ARG A 158 -3.31 2.50 -16.62
CA ARG A 158 -3.03 1.06 -16.68
C ARG A 158 -4.23 0.25 -16.19
N LEU A 159 -4.40 -0.95 -16.75
CA LEU A 159 -5.43 -1.89 -16.32
C LEU A 159 -5.22 -2.26 -14.83
N LEU A 160 -6.28 -2.16 -14.04
CA LEU A 160 -6.30 -2.60 -12.65
C LEU A 160 -6.30 -4.14 -12.59
N ARG A 161 -5.29 -4.68 -11.92
CA ARG A 161 -5.15 -6.12 -11.60
C ARG A 161 -5.49 -6.42 -10.14
N ILE A 162 -5.43 -5.40 -9.28
CA ILE A 162 -5.81 -5.51 -7.87
C ILE A 162 -7.32 -5.25 -7.73
N PRO A 163 -8.11 -6.20 -7.20
CA PRO A 163 -9.53 -5.97 -6.95
C PRO A 163 -9.74 -4.99 -5.78
N ASN A 164 -10.84 -4.26 -5.83
CA ASN A 164 -11.32 -3.41 -4.72
C ASN A 164 -10.26 -2.45 -4.14
N MET A 165 -9.46 -1.82 -5.01
CA MET A 165 -8.46 -0.85 -4.61
C MET A 165 -9.11 0.50 -4.28
N VAL A 166 -8.78 1.04 -3.10
CA VAL A 166 -9.22 2.34 -2.59
C VAL A 166 -7.97 3.17 -2.29
N ALA A 167 -7.81 4.31 -2.95
CA ALA A 167 -6.71 5.24 -2.70
C ALA A 167 -7.23 6.64 -2.38
N ALA A 168 -6.53 7.40 -1.53
CA ALA A 168 -6.92 8.78 -1.24
C ALA A 168 -6.59 9.74 -2.39
N PHE A 169 -5.44 9.55 -3.03
CA PHE A 169 -4.94 10.45 -4.06
C PHE A 169 -4.43 9.68 -5.28
N SER A 170 -4.62 10.26 -6.47
CA SER A 170 -3.88 9.91 -7.68
C SER A 170 -2.73 10.90 -7.83
N VAL A 171 -1.50 10.42 -7.99
CA VAL A 171 -0.31 11.26 -8.22
C VAL A 171 0.30 10.88 -9.56
N ASN A 172 0.85 11.87 -10.27
CA ASN A 172 1.52 11.64 -11.54
C ASN A 172 2.62 10.54 -11.41
N PRO A 173 2.67 9.56 -12.33
CA PRO A 173 3.58 8.41 -12.22
C PRO A 173 5.07 8.79 -12.25
N ASP A 174 5.43 9.90 -12.87
CA ASP A 174 6.80 10.40 -13.00
C ASP A 174 7.30 11.12 -11.72
N ILE A 175 6.47 11.20 -10.67
CA ILE A 175 6.85 11.76 -9.36
C ILE A 175 7.22 10.63 -8.41
N TRP A 176 8.41 10.69 -7.82
CA TRP A 176 8.76 9.87 -6.67
C TRP A 176 8.26 10.55 -5.40
N VAL A 177 7.32 9.90 -4.72
CA VAL A 177 6.63 10.43 -3.53
C VAL A 177 7.28 9.92 -2.25
N GLY A 178 7.43 10.79 -1.25
CA GLY A 178 7.78 10.44 0.13
C GLY A 178 6.85 11.12 1.13
N GLY A 179 6.90 10.68 2.40
CA GLY A 179 5.93 11.06 3.43
C GLY A 179 4.92 9.95 3.73
N LEU A 180 4.24 10.07 4.86
CA LEU A 180 3.22 9.12 5.31
C LEU A 180 3.68 7.65 5.31
N GLY A 181 4.95 7.40 5.66
CA GLY A 181 5.57 6.07 5.66
C GLY A 181 6.35 5.72 4.40
N CYS A 182 6.12 6.40 3.28
CA CYS A 182 6.94 6.28 2.07
C CYS A 182 8.26 7.03 2.20
N ASP A 183 9.33 6.47 1.65
CA ASP A 183 10.64 7.09 1.59
C ASP A 183 10.97 7.73 0.24
N LEU A 184 11.74 8.80 0.31
CA LEU A 184 12.60 9.24 -0.79
C LEU A 184 13.97 8.55 -0.68
N PRO A 185 14.80 8.56 -1.75
CA PRO A 185 16.12 7.94 -1.73
C PRO A 185 16.93 8.25 -0.45
N GLY A 186 17.57 7.22 0.10
CA GLY A 186 18.30 7.32 1.37
C GLY A 186 17.42 7.22 2.62
N ASP A 187 16.27 6.55 2.54
CA ASP A 187 15.33 6.33 3.66
C ASP A 187 14.85 7.63 4.32
N SER A 188 14.68 8.67 3.52
CA SER A 188 14.28 10.00 4.00
C SER A 188 12.77 10.22 3.85
N ALA A 189 12.23 11.20 4.60
CA ALA A 189 10.85 11.66 4.51
C ALA A 189 9.73 10.75 5.05
N ARG A 190 9.98 9.50 5.50
CA ARG A 190 8.91 8.59 6.02
C ARG A 190 8.03 9.22 7.10
N ASP A 191 8.64 9.98 8.00
CA ASP A 191 7.97 10.55 9.18
C ASP A 191 7.15 11.81 8.87
N LEU A 192 7.25 12.35 7.65
CA LEU A 192 6.49 13.55 7.29
C LEU A 192 4.98 13.26 7.29
N SER A 193 4.20 14.19 7.83
CA SER A 193 2.72 14.16 7.83
C SER A 193 2.08 14.75 6.57
N ARG A 194 2.89 15.01 5.54
CA ARG A 194 2.49 15.53 4.23
C ARG A 194 3.21 14.73 3.16
N LEU A 195 2.72 14.76 1.92
CA LEU A 195 3.40 14.10 0.81
C LEU A 195 4.29 15.09 0.08
N VAL A 196 5.57 14.73 -0.02
CA VAL A 196 6.58 15.45 -0.78
C VAL A 196 6.96 14.66 -2.02
N GLY A 197 7.54 15.32 -3.02
CA GLY A 197 7.92 14.70 -4.27
C GLY A 197 9.19 15.26 -4.86
N ILE A 198 9.90 14.39 -5.57
CA ILE A 198 10.99 14.72 -6.50
C ILE A 198 10.62 14.18 -7.88
N LEU A 199 11.21 14.71 -8.95
CA LEU A 199 11.12 14.03 -10.24
C LEU A 199 11.79 12.66 -10.13
N SER A 200 11.07 11.62 -10.54
CA SER A 200 11.63 10.28 -10.62
C SER A 200 12.87 10.28 -11.52
N PRO A 201 13.96 9.59 -11.14
CA PRO A 201 15.09 9.37 -12.04
C PRO A 201 14.71 8.53 -13.27
N PHE A 202 13.53 7.88 -13.23
CA PHE A 202 12.94 7.10 -14.32
C PHE A 202 11.81 7.86 -15.04
N ALA A 203 11.65 9.15 -14.80
CA ALA A 203 10.58 9.94 -15.40
C ALA A 203 10.72 10.00 -16.92
N GLU A 204 9.66 9.66 -17.65
CA GLU A 204 9.64 9.77 -19.11
C GLU A 204 9.43 11.23 -19.54
N LYS A 205 8.64 11.97 -18.76
CA LYS A 205 8.29 13.37 -19.02
C LYS A 205 8.36 14.15 -17.73
N THR A 206 8.47 15.47 -17.90
CA THR A 206 8.40 16.39 -16.78
C THR A 206 6.93 16.66 -16.43
N PRO A 207 6.46 16.32 -15.22
CA PRO A 207 5.06 16.52 -14.81
C PRO A 207 4.71 18.00 -14.79
N LYS A 208 3.48 18.32 -15.20
CA LYS A 208 2.89 19.65 -15.05
C LYS A 208 1.86 19.65 -13.91
N PRO A 209 1.67 20.78 -13.20
CA PRO A 209 0.57 20.92 -12.26
C PRO A 209 -0.81 20.74 -12.93
N PRO A 210 -1.83 20.24 -12.21
CA PRO A 210 -1.76 19.74 -10.84
C PRO A 210 -1.02 18.40 -10.77
N TYR A 211 -0.18 18.22 -9.74
CA TYR A 211 0.63 17.01 -9.58
C TYR A 211 -0.15 15.82 -9.00
N PHE A 212 -1.33 16.09 -8.44
CA PHE A 212 -2.20 15.08 -7.85
C PHE A 212 -3.69 15.45 -8.02
N VAL A 213 -4.56 14.46 -7.82
CA VAL A 213 -6.02 14.59 -7.78
C VAL A 213 -6.55 13.78 -6.59
N PRO A 214 -7.42 14.34 -5.72
CA PRO A 214 -8.14 13.56 -4.71
C PRO A 214 -9.08 12.54 -5.38
N LEU A 215 -9.11 11.30 -4.88
CA LEU A 215 -9.93 10.22 -5.44
C LEU A 215 -11.20 9.93 -4.64
N LEU A 216 -11.25 10.38 -3.38
CA LEU A 216 -12.41 10.21 -2.49
C LEU A 216 -13.11 11.55 -2.34
N ASN A 217 -14.41 11.60 -2.63
CA ASN A 217 -15.26 12.79 -2.51
C ASN A 217 -16.02 12.80 -1.19
#